data_AF-A0A9W7Z856-F1
#
_entry.id   AF-A0A9W7Z856-F1
#
_cell.length_a   1.000
_cell.length_b   1.000
_cell.length_c   1.000
_cell.angle_alpha   90.00
_cell.angle_beta   90.00
_cell.angle_gamma   90.00
#
_symmetry.space_group_name_H-M   'P 1'
#
loop_
_entity.id
_entity.type
_entity.pdbx_description
1 polymer ?
#
loop_
_entity_poly.entity_id
_entity_poly.type
_entity_poly.pdbx_seq_one_letter_code
_entity_poly.pdbx_strand_id
1 'polypeptide(L)'
;MFNINLIRPFTQRAFFNAGPVAAISRRLVSSGSKNGTGPAATGSIHPQTDDFARSLTSHLVDGGPRMVGRSVPVISGHVGRAYARLNRIIANNRVREELFRRKRYEKPKYKRQRLRQEGHARRFKAEVRKKVHLIWKMKTLGI
;
A
#
# COMPACT_ATOMS: atom_id res chain seq x y z
N MET A 1 -31.87 3.21 30.42
CA MET A 1 -31.43 1.80 30.36
C MET A 1 -31.17 1.46 28.90
N PHE A 2 -29.90 1.31 28.48
CA PHE A 2 -29.57 1.00 27.08
C PHE A 2 -28.98 -0.40 26.96
N ASN A 3 -29.56 -1.14 26.03
CA ASN A 3 -29.47 -2.58 25.83
C ASN A 3 -28.09 -3.01 25.35
N ILE A 4 -27.53 -4.05 25.98
CA ILE A 4 -26.21 -4.61 25.71
C ILE A 4 -26.46 -5.93 24.98
N ASN A 5 -26.38 -5.97 23.64
CA ASN A 5 -26.19 -7.21 22.88
C ASN A 5 -26.03 -6.91 21.38
N LEU A 6 -24.78 -6.82 20.91
CA LEU A 6 -24.42 -7.22 19.55
C LEU A 6 -22.94 -7.62 19.49
N ILE A 7 -22.62 -8.75 20.12
CA ILE A 7 -21.32 -9.40 20.01
C ILE A 7 -21.30 -10.18 18.68
N ARG A 8 -20.51 -9.71 17.71
CA ARG A 8 -20.24 -10.48 16.47
C ARG A 8 -19.14 -11.50 16.75
N PRO A 9 -19.31 -12.80 16.40
CA PRO A 9 -18.29 -13.80 16.63
C PRO A 9 -17.07 -13.57 15.72
N PHE A 10 -15.90 -13.58 16.36
CA PHE A 10 -14.58 -13.48 15.76
C PHE A 10 -14.26 -14.80 15.05
N THR A 11 -14.49 -14.88 13.74
CA THR A 11 -14.09 -16.02 12.91
C THR A 11 -12.57 -16.10 12.82
N GLN A 12 -12.00 -17.19 13.35
CA GLN A 12 -10.58 -17.51 13.27
C GLN A 12 -10.17 -17.72 11.80
N ARG A 13 -9.17 -16.96 11.35
CA ARG A 13 -8.43 -17.29 10.13
C ARG A 13 -7.17 -18.04 10.54
N ALA A 14 -7.08 -19.30 10.13
CA ALA A 14 -5.86 -20.10 10.22
C ALA A 14 -4.73 -19.38 9.47
N PHE A 15 -3.63 -19.11 10.18
CA PHE A 15 -2.40 -18.59 9.62
C PHE A 15 -1.60 -19.77 9.06
N PHE A 16 -1.60 -19.93 7.73
CA PHE A 16 -0.61 -20.79 7.09
C PHE A 16 0.76 -20.10 7.15
N ASN A 17 1.69 -20.84 7.76
CA ASN A 17 3.11 -20.55 7.86
C ASN A 17 3.74 -20.55 6.45
N ALA A 18 4.44 -19.48 6.09
CA ALA A 18 5.20 -19.43 4.84
C ALA A 18 6.59 -18.83 5.13
N GLY A 19 7.56 -19.74 5.30
CA GLY A 19 8.96 -19.71 4.84
C GLY A 19 9.87 -18.47 4.99
N PRO A 20 11.20 -18.68 4.99
CA PRO A 20 12.19 -17.63 5.21
C PRO A 20 12.22 -16.62 4.06
N VAL A 21 12.31 -15.35 4.43
CA VAL A 21 12.42 -14.19 3.54
C VAL A 21 13.78 -14.23 2.85
N ALA A 22 13.79 -14.64 1.57
CA ALA A 22 14.97 -14.61 0.73
C ALA A 22 15.47 -13.17 0.51
N ALA A 23 16.80 -13.05 0.43
CA ALA A 23 17.59 -11.84 0.43
C ALA A 23 17.15 -10.77 -0.59
N ILE A 24 17.24 -9.51 -0.13
CA ILE A 24 17.10 -8.31 -0.96
C ILE A 24 18.35 -8.21 -1.85
N SER A 25 18.28 -8.72 -3.08
CA SER A 25 19.26 -8.39 -4.11
C SER A 25 19.06 -6.94 -4.53
N ARG A 26 20.02 -6.06 -4.18
CA ARG A 26 20.17 -4.75 -4.81
C ARG A 26 20.35 -4.97 -6.31
N ARG A 27 19.36 -4.59 -7.13
CA ARG A 27 19.57 -4.47 -8.57
C ARG A 27 20.46 -3.25 -8.82
N LEU A 28 21.70 -3.55 -9.21
CA LEU A 28 22.60 -2.64 -9.89
C LEU A 28 21.87 -2.15 -11.15
N VAL A 29 21.73 -0.84 -11.33
CA VAL A 29 21.25 -0.25 -12.59
C VAL A 29 22.37 -0.46 -13.61
N SER A 30 22.17 -1.43 -14.50
CA SER A 30 22.98 -1.58 -15.70
C SER A 30 22.54 -0.51 -16.70
N SER A 31 23.29 0.58 -16.78
CA SER A 31 23.25 1.50 -17.92
C SER A 31 24.14 0.95 -19.03
N GLY A 32 23.57 0.15 -19.92
CA GLY A 32 24.31 -0.29 -21.10
C GLY A 32 23.58 -1.31 -21.97
N SER A 33 23.09 -0.85 -23.12
CA SER A 33 23.00 -1.65 -24.36
C SER A 33 22.75 -0.69 -25.52
N LYS A 34 23.83 -0.17 -26.13
CA LYS A 34 24.37 -0.57 -27.45
C LYS A 34 23.34 -0.52 -28.59
N ASN A 35 23.51 0.50 -29.43
CA ASN A 35 22.93 0.61 -30.77
C ASN A 35 23.25 -0.65 -31.58
N GLY A 36 22.21 -1.25 -32.18
CA GLY A 36 22.33 -2.37 -33.11
C GLY A 36 21.41 -2.14 -34.31
N THR A 37 22.04 -1.93 -35.47
CA THR A 37 21.43 -1.77 -36.79
C THR A 37 20.93 -3.12 -37.31
N GLY A 38 19.69 -3.19 -37.82
CA GLY A 38 19.19 -4.30 -38.63
C GLY A 38 17.71 -4.66 -38.40
N PRO A 39 16.86 -4.70 -39.44
CA PRO A 39 15.46 -5.12 -39.33
C PRO A 39 15.32 -6.61 -39.65
N ALA A 40 14.90 -7.44 -38.69
CA ALA A 40 14.53 -8.83 -38.97
C ALA A 40 13.48 -9.35 -37.98
N ALA A 41 12.28 -9.53 -38.52
CA ALA A 41 11.29 -10.58 -38.29
C ALA A 41 11.16 -11.23 -36.90
N THR A 42 9.92 -11.14 -36.41
CA THR A 42 9.11 -12.14 -35.67
C THR A 42 8.45 -11.43 -34.51
N GLY A 43 7.15 -11.14 -34.65
CA GLY A 43 6.37 -10.37 -33.67
C GLY A 43 6.44 -11.01 -32.30
N SER A 44 7.36 -10.54 -31.46
CA SER A 44 7.38 -10.86 -30.04
C SER A 44 6.08 -10.34 -29.47
N ILE A 45 5.25 -11.25 -28.95
CA ILE A 45 4.10 -10.91 -28.12
C ILE A 45 4.68 -10.23 -26.88
N HIS A 46 4.89 -8.91 -26.96
CA HIS A 46 5.19 -8.13 -25.78
C HIS A 46 3.99 -8.31 -24.84
N PRO A 47 4.19 -8.73 -23.59
CA PRO A 47 3.08 -8.70 -22.65
C PRO A 47 2.62 -7.24 -22.59
N GLN A 48 1.32 -7.01 -22.77
CA GLN A 48 0.67 -5.67 -22.74
C GLN A 48 1.10 -4.80 -21.54
N THR A 49 1.72 -5.40 -20.53
CA THR A 49 2.36 -4.74 -19.38
C THR A 49 3.46 -3.75 -19.77
N ASP A 50 4.26 -4.06 -20.80
CA ASP A 50 5.44 -3.27 -21.16
C ASP A 50 5.06 -2.03 -21.97
N ASP A 51 4.02 -2.14 -22.80
CA ASP A 51 3.44 -1.03 -23.56
C ASP A 51 2.67 -0.06 -22.65
N PHE A 52 1.97 -0.58 -21.64
CA PHE A 52 1.31 0.26 -20.64
C PHE A 52 2.32 1.00 -19.75
N ALA A 53 3.44 0.38 -19.38
CA ALA A 53 4.49 1.08 -18.63
C ALA A 53 5.10 2.25 -19.45
N ARG A 54 5.27 2.08 -20.77
CA ARG A 54 5.69 3.13 -21.70
C ARG A 54 4.62 4.23 -21.86
N SER A 55 3.35 3.87 -21.97
CA SER A 55 2.19 4.80 -22.02
C SER A 55 1.97 5.57 -20.71
N LEU A 56 2.23 4.94 -19.56
CA LEU A 56 2.30 5.66 -18.29
C LEU A 56 3.43 6.67 -18.35
N THR A 57 4.62 6.28 -18.81
CA THR A 57 5.76 7.21 -18.93
C THR A 57 5.39 8.45 -19.77
N SER A 58 4.60 8.33 -20.84
CA SER A 58 4.07 9.49 -21.59
C SER A 58 3.00 10.29 -20.83
N HIS A 59 2.09 9.65 -20.08
CA HIS A 59 1.15 10.36 -19.20
C HIS A 59 1.78 10.94 -17.92
N LEU A 60 2.96 10.46 -17.53
CA LEU A 60 3.77 10.96 -16.43
C LEU A 60 4.59 12.20 -16.85
N VAL A 61 4.84 12.36 -18.16
CA VAL A 61 5.45 13.56 -18.75
C VAL A 61 4.43 14.72 -18.80
N ASP A 62 3.15 14.44 -19.02
CA ASP A 62 2.10 15.45 -19.20
C ASP A 62 1.23 15.67 -17.94
N GLY A 63 0.96 14.60 -17.19
CA GLY A 63 0.28 14.63 -15.89
C GLY A 63 1.31 14.62 -14.77
N GLY A 64 1.67 15.81 -14.26
CA GLY A 64 2.76 16.02 -13.30
C GLY A 64 2.77 15.14 -12.02
N PRO A 65 3.66 15.43 -11.04
CA PRO A 65 4.07 14.50 -9.96
C PRO A 65 2.94 13.89 -9.09
N ARG A 66 1.71 14.41 -9.21
CA ARG A 66 0.50 13.92 -8.54
C ARG A 66 0.01 12.57 -9.06
N MET A 67 0.32 12.22 -10.32
CA MET A 67 -0.17 11.01 -10.99
C MET A 67 0.73 9.79 -10.75
N VAL A 68 2.05 9.99 -10.62
CA VAL A 68 3.09 8.93 -10.56
C VAL A 68 2.89 7.93 -9.41
N GLY A 69 2.21 8.33 -8.34
CA GLY A 69 1.95 7.47 -7.17
C GLY A 69 0.51 7.02 -6.99
N ARG A 70 -0.39 7.32 -7.94
CA ARG A 70 -1.84 7.05 -7.82
C ARG A 70 -2.46 6.42 -9.07
N SER A 71 -1.65 6.05 -10.06
CA SER A 71 -2.06 5.22 -11.19
C SER A 71 -1.68 3.76 -10.94
N VAL A 72 -2.50 2.82 -11.44
CA VAL A 72 -2.24 1.38 -11.33
C VAL A 72 -2.54 0.71 -12.68
N PRO A 73 -1.59 -0.04 -13.28
CA PRO A 73 -1.87 -0.86 -14.45
C PRO A 73 -2.96 -1.89 -14.20
N VAL A 74 -3.83 -2.04 -15.19
CA VAL A 74 -4.65 -3.25 -15.32
C VAL A 74 -3.81 -4.30 -16.03
N ILE A 75 -3.55 -5.41 -15.35
CA ILE A 75 -2.76 -6.52 -15.89
C ILE A 75 -3.73 -7.65 -16.25
N SER A 76 -3.61 -8.17 -17.47
CA SER A 76 -4.39 -9.33 -17.96
C SER A 76 -5.91 -9.15 -17.84
N GLY A 77 -6.41 -7.92 -18.05
CA GLY A 77 -7.84 -7.60 -17.98
C GLY A 77 -8.47 -7.66 -16.58
N HIS A 78 -7.71 -7.96 -15.52
CA HIS A 78 -8.24 -8.08 -14.15
C HIS A 78 -8.44 -6.71 -13.47
N VAL A 79 -9.46 -5.98 -13.89
CA VAL A 79 -9.78 -4.63 -13.39
C VAL A 79 -10.05 -4.62 -11.87
N GLY A 80 -10.76 -5.61 -11.34
CA GLY A 80 -11.08 -5.68 -9.92
C GLY A 80 -9.84 -5.69 -9.01
N ARG A 81 -8.79 -6.42 -9.42
CA ARG A 81 -7.52 -6.50 -8.68
C ARG A 81 -6.76 -5.18 -8.75
N ALA A 82 -6.74 -4.53 -9.92
CA ALA A 82 -6.13 -3.22 -10.10
C ALA A 82 -6.83 -2.15 -9.24
N TYR A 83 -8.16 -2.16 -9.20
CA TYR A 83 -8.95 -1.25 -8.38
C TYR A 83 -8.74 -1.47 -6.88
N ALA A 84 -8.70 -2.73 -6.41
CA ALA A 84 -8.39 -3.04 -5.02
C ALA A 84 -6.99 -2.55 -4.62
N ARG A 85 -6.00 -2.73 -5.51
CA ARG A 85 -4.63 -2.22 -5.31
C ARG A 85 -4.61 -0.70 -5.25
N LEU A 86 -5.31 -0.02 -6.15
CA LEU A 86 -5.44 1.44 -6.14
C LEU A 86 -6.08 1.94 -4.84
N ASN A 87 -7.16 1.31 -4.37
CA ASN A 87 -7.80 1.65 -3.10
C ASN A 87 -6.85 1.52 -1.91
N ARG A 88 -6.01 0.46 -1.89
CA ARG A 88 -5.00 0.29 -0.84
C ARG A 88 -3.94 1.40 -0.88
N ILE A 89 -3.49 1.80 -2.07
CA ILE A 89 -2.52 2.91 -2.23
C ILE A 89 -3.12 4.22 -1.73
N ILE A 90 -4.36 4.53 -2.11
CA ILE A 90 -5.10 5.73 -1.66
C ILE A 90 -5.25 5.74 -0.13
N ALA A 91 -5.56 4.59 0.48
CA ALA A 91 -5.72 4.45 1.92
C ALA A 91 -4.39 4.61 2.68
N ASN A 92 -3.31 3.97 2.21
CA ASN A 92 -1.98 4.08 2.81
C ASN A 92 -1.46 5.52 2.79
N ASN A 93 -1.68 6.22 1.67
CA ASN A 93 -1.31 7.63 1.50
C ASN A 93 -2.28 8.60 2.20
N ARG A 94 -3.32 8.11 2.88
CA ARG A 94 -4.34 8.89 3.61
C ARG A 94 -5.00 10.02 2.81
N VAL A 95 -5.10 9.87 1.48
CA VAL A 95 -5.60 10.92 0.58
C VAL A 95 -7.03 11.34 0.93
N ARG A 96 -7.91 10.36 1.21
CA ARG A 96 -9.31 10.64 1.55
C ARG A 96 -9.44 11.44 2.86
N GLU A 97 -8.64 11.08 3.85
CA GLU A 97 -8.62 11.79 5.14
C GLU A 97 -8.10 13.23 4.95
N GLU A 98 -7.01 13.40 4.20
CA GLU A 98 -6.48 14.72 3.89
C GLU A 98 -7.53 15.60 3.17
N LEU A 99 -8.17 15.07 2.12
CA LEU A 99 -9.23 15.77 1.40
C LEU A 99 -10.38 16.16 2.33
N PHE A 100 -10.81 15.26 3.20
CA PHE A 100 -11.87 15.55 4.18
C PHE A 100 -11.46 16.67 5.15
N ARG A 101 -10.24 16.64 5.67
CA ARG A 101 -9.71 17.68 6.57
C ARG A 101 -9.53 19.02 5.87
N ARG A 102 -9.24 19.02 4.57
CA ARG A 102 -9.06 20.25 3.76
C ARG A 102 -10.36 20.91 3.34
N LYS A 103 -11.52 20.22 3.44
CA LYS A 103 -12.83 20.81 3.09
C LYS A 103 -13.15 22.09 3.87
N ARG A 104 -12.65 22.22 5.10
CA ARG A 104 -12.84 23.39 5.96
C ARG A 104 -11.53 23.78 6.61
N TYR A 105 -11.37 25.07 6.91
CA TYR A 105 -10.20 25.56 7.62
C TYR A 105 -10.19 25.06 9.08
N GLU A 106 -9.08 24.44 9.48
CA GLU A 106 -8.80 24.06 10.87
C GLU A 106 -7.80 25.07 11.46
N LYS A 107 -8.18 25.79 12.52
CA LYS A 107 -7.26 26.72 13.21
C LYS A 107 -6.00 25.98 13.69
N PRO A 108 -4.80 26.61 13.69
CA PRO A 108 -3.54 25.94 14.02
C PRO A 108 -3.53 25.28 15.41
N LYS A 109 -4.17 25.90 16.41
CA LYS A 109 -4.30 25.35 17.76
C LYS A 109 -5.00 23.98 17.74
N TYR A 110 -6.15 23.89 17.06
CA TYR A 110 -6.93 22.65 16.97
C TYR A 110 -6.18 21.58 16.18
N LYS A 111 -5.49 21.97 15.10
CA LYS A 111 -4.61 21.06 14.35
C LYS A 111 -3.52 20.44 15.24
N ARG A 112 -2.84 21.26 16.07
CA ARG A 112 -1.81 20.78 17.02
C ARG A 112 -2.40 19.84 18.07
N GLN A 113 -3.55 20.19 18.65
CA GLN A 113 -4.24 19.36 19.64
C GLN A 113 -4.62 18.00 19.08
N ARG A 114 -5.21 17.99 17.87
CA ARG A 114 -5.57 16.78 17.15
C ARG A 114 -4.34 15.90 16.88
N LEU A 115 -3.27 16.45 16.31
CA LEU A 115 -2.04 15.70 16.03
C LEU A 115 -1.41 15.09 17.29
N ARG A 116 -1.48 15.80 18.43
CA ARG A 116 -1.02 15.28 19.73
C ARG A 116 -1.86 14.09 20.19
N GLN A 117 -3.19 14.20 20.12
CA GLN A 117 -4.11 13.11 20.50
C GLN A 117 -3.95 11.89 19.58
N GLU A 118 -3.89 12.10 18.26
CA GLU A 118 -3.65 11.03 17.29
C GLU A 118 -2.28 10.36 17.48
N GLY A 119 -1.24 11.17 17.76
CA GLY A 119 0.10 10.69 18.07
C GLY A 119 0.13 9.82 19.33
N HIS A 120 -0.54 10.27 20.40
CA HIS A 120 -0.68 9.52 21.64
C HIS A 120 -1.42 8.18 21.42
N ALA A 121 -2.58 8.21 20.78
CA ALA A 121 -3.35 7.00 20.50
C ALA A 121 -2.56 6.00 19.63
N ARG A 122 -1.77 6.48 18.66
CA ARG A 122 -0.89 5.64 17.85
C ARG A 122 0.20 4.96 18.67
N ARG A 123 0.87 5.71 19.55
CA ARG A 123 1.92 5.18 20.44
C ARG A 123 1.33 4.16 21.41
N PHE A 124 0.22 4.51 22.06
CA PHE A 124 -0.49 3.62 22.98
C PHE A 124 -0.89 2.30 22.29
N LYS A 125 -1.51 2.36 21.12
CA LYS A 125 -1.88 1.17 20.34
C LYS A 125 -0.66 0.30 20.00
N ALA A 126 0.48 0.92 19.66
CA ALA A 126 1.70 0.19 19.34
C ALA A 126 2.26 -0.52 20.58
N GLU A 127 2.28 0.13 21.74
CA GLU A 127 2.74 -0.48 22.99
C GLU A 127 1.84 -1.58 23.49
N VAL A 128 0.52 -1.37 23.48
CA VAL A 128 -0.46 -2.42 23.84
C VAL A 128 -0.27 -3.64 22.93
N ARG A 129 -0.10 -3.44 21.62
CA ARG A 129 0.17 -4.54 20.69
C ARG A 129 1.44 -5.30 21.07
N LYS A 130 2.54 -4.60 21.40
CA LYS A 130 3.80 -5.24 21.82
C LYS A 130 3.62 -6.09 23.08
N LYS A 131 2.92 -5.55 24.09
CA LYS A 131 2.66 -6.25 25.36
C LYS A 131 1.78 -7.49 25.15
N VAL A 132 0.68 -7.35 24.41
CA VAL A 132 -0.20 -8.48 24.09
C VAL A 132 0.53 -9.56 23.29
N HIS A 133 1.37 -9.16 22.33
CA HIS A 133 2.18 -10.09 21.55
C HIS A 133 3.17 -10.86 22.42
N LEU A 134 3.77 -10.21 23.42
CA LEU A 134 4.65 -10.87 24.39
C LEU A 134 3.89 -11.90 25.22
N ILE A 135 2.74 -11.53 25.78
CA ILE A 135 1.87 -12.44 26.55
C ILE A 135 1.46 -13.64 25.69
N TRP A 136 1.10 -13.40 24.42
CA TRP A 136 0.72 -14.48 23.51
C TRP A 136 1.88 -15.45 23.25
N LYS A 137 3.11 -14.92 23.09
CA LYS A 137 4.32 -15.75 23.00
C LYS A 137 4.57 -16.57 24.26
N MET A 138 4.46 -15.98 25.45
CA MET A 138 4.64 -16.71 26.73
C MET A 138 3.62 -17.84 26.85
N LYS A 139 2.35 -17.54 26.54
CA LYS A 139 1.27 -18.54 26.49
C LYS A 139 1.60 -19.69 25.53
N THR A 140 2.11 -19.40 24.34
CA THR A 140 2.49 -20.46 23.37
C THR A 140 3.68 -21.29 23.83
N LEU A 141 4.56 -20.73 24.66
CA LEU A 141 5.71 -21.42 25.23
C LEU A 141 5.36 -22.21 26.50
N GLY A 142 4.12 -22.10 27.02
CA GLY A 142 3.67 -22.79 28.22
C GLY A 142 4.13 -22.15 29.54
N ILE A 143 4.51 -20.87 29.52
CA ILE A 143 4.92 -20.07 30.69
C ILE A 143 3.82 -19.06 31.02
#